data_AF-A0A969Z1K3-F1
#
_entry.id   AF-A0A969Z1K3-F1
#
_cell.length_a   1.000
_cell.length_b   1.000
_cell.length_c   1.000
_cell.angle_alpha   90.00
_cell.angle_beta   90.00
_cell.angle_gamma   90.00
#
_symmetry.space_group_name_H-M   'P 1'
#
loop_
_entity.id
_entity.type
_entity.pdbx_description
1 polymer ?
#
loop_
_entity_poly.entity_id
_entity_poly.type
_entity_poly.pdbx_seq_one_letter_code
_entity_poly.pdbx_strand_id
1 'polypeptide(L)'
;MENTAVTSTLSNERKCMNLYAVQGDKVRFIAPPHDEHDLFMAGENAERLLEKGQVYTVKVTHGYNLFTFVELEEFPNMLFYATDFEDAFELLKELRMNFST
;
A
#
# COMPACT_ATOMS: atom_id res chain seq x y z
N MET A 1 25.77 -26.50 -13.39
CA MET A 1 25.82 -25.61 -12.20
C MET A 1 24.64 -24.68 -12.34
N GLU A 2 23.48 -25.12 -11.85
CA GLU A 2 22.19 -24.49 -12.14
C GLU A 2 21.64 -23.76 -10.90
N ASN A 3 21.08 -22.58 -11.17
CA ASN A 3 19.95 -21.97 -10.48
C ASN A 3 20.02 -21.77 -8.96
N THR A 4 20.78 -20.78 -8.49
CA THR A 4 20.65 -20.30 -7.10
C THR A 4 20.69 -18.78 -6.95
N ALA A 5 20.51 -18.03 -8.05
CA ALA A 5 20.55 -16.56 -8.02
C ALA A 5 19.22 -15.88 -8.41
N VAL A 6 18.19 -16.64 -8.81
CA VAL A 6 16.92 -16.07 -9.30
C VAL A 6 15.84 -16.06 -8.20
N THR A 7 16.01 -16.84 -7.13
CA THR A 7 15.01 -16.97 -6.05
C THR A 7 15.10 -15.90 -4.96
N SER A 8 16.17 -15.12 -4.89
CA SER A 8 16.36 -14.07 -3.87
C SER A 8 16.05 -12.66 -4.36
N THR A 9 15.78 -12.47 -5.66
CA THR A 9 15.48 -11.15 -6.23
C THR A 9 14.00 -10.79 -6.18
N LEU A 10 13.12 -11.79 -6.02
CA LEU A 10 11.66 -11.60 -5.98
C LEU A 10 11.09 -11.32 -4.58
N SER A 11 11.86 -11.50 -3.51
CA SER A 11 11.38 -11.22 -2.15
C SER A 11 11.40 -9.74 -1.77
N ASN A 12 12.00 -8.88 -2.61
CA ASN A 12 12.10 -7.44 -2.39
C ASN A 12 11.17 -6.62 -3.30
N GLU A 13 10.32 -7.25 -4.09
CA GLU A 13 9.25 -6.55 -4.79
C GLU A 13 8.24 -6.09 -3.75
N ARG A 14 8.34 -4.82 -3.35
CA ARG A 14 7.36 -4.16 -2.47
C ARG A 14 5.98 -4.33 -3.10
N LYS A 15 5.15 -5.17 -2.49
CA LYS A 15 3.77 -5.38 -2.93
C LYS A 15 2.98 -4.12 -2.60
N CYS A 16 2.83 -3.24 -3.57
CA CYS A 16 1.84 -2.17 -3.48
C CYS A 16 0.46 -2.80 -3.24
N MET A 17 -0.42 -2.04 -2.59
CA MET A 17 -1.81 -2.38 -2.36
C MET A 17 -2.46 -2.93 -3.64
N ASN A 18 -3.30 -3.96 -3.47
CA ASN A 18 -4.06 -4.49 -4.59
C ASN A 18 -4.95 -3.40 -5.19
N LEU A 19 -4.78 -3.10 -6.48
CA LEU A 19 -5.58 -2.10 -7.20
C LEU A 19 -7.08 -2.42 -7.19
N TYR A 20 -7.44 -3.67 -6.92
CA TYR A 20 -8.81 -4.16 -6.77
C TYR A 20 -9.28 -4.30 -5.32
N ALA A 21 -8.58 -3.67 -4.36
CA ALA A 21 -9.03 -3.68 -2.97
C ALA A 21 -10.46 -3.14 -2.89
N VAL A 22 -11.31 -3.89 -2.21
CA VAL A 22 -12.73 -3.59 -2.07
C VAL A 22 -12.97 -2.84 -0.77
N GLN A 23 -14.16 -2.23 -0.65
CA GLN A 23 -14.57 -1.59 0.59
C GLN A 23 -14.42 -2.56 1.78
N GLY A 24 -13.80 -2.07 2.86
CA GLY A 24 -13.54 -2.82 4.08
C GLY A 24 -12.18 -3.51 4.13
N ASP A 25 -11.45 -3.58 3.02
CA ASP A 25 -10.09 -4.13 3.00
C ASP A 25 -9.15 -3.30 3.89
N LYS A 26 -8.15 -3.97 4.47
CA LYS A 26 -7.20 -3.37 5.39
C LYS A 26 -5.86 -3.18 4.70
N VAL A 27 -5.31 -1.97 4.78
CA VAL A 27 -4.07 -1.58 4.11
C VAL A 27 -3.15 -0.85 5.07
N ARG A 28 -1.84 -1.08 4.96
CA ARG A 28 -0.83 -0.45 5.82
C ARG A 28 -0.12 0.66 5.06
N PHE A 29 -0.05 1.85 5.65
CA PHE A 29 0.67 2.97 5.04
C PHE A 29 2.19 2.78 5.16
N ILE A 30 2.92 2.85 4.05
CA ILE A 30 4.38 2.60 3.99
C ILE A 30 5.22 3.88 3.86
N ALA A 31 4.58 5.04 3.60
CA ALA A 31 5.22 6.34 3.43
C ALA A 31 6.41 6.31 2.45
N PRO A 32 6.17 6.03 1.14
CA PRO A 32 7.22 6.11 0.15
C PRO A 32 7.62 7.58 -0.09
N PRO A 33 8.83 7.84 -0.62
CA PRO A 33 9.17 9.19 -1.08
C PRO A 33 8.24 9.56 -2.25
N HIS A 34 7.62 10.74 -2.17
CA HIS A 34 6.79 11.30 -3.22
C HIS A 34 7.63 12.20 -4.15
N ASP A 35 7.35 12.16 -5.45
CA ASP A 35 7.83 13.15 -6.41
C ASP A 35 7.01 14.44 -6.32
N GLU A 36 7.61 15.57 -6.71
CA GLU A 36 7.07 16.94 -6.55
C GLU A 36 5.73 17.23 -7.29
N HIS A 37 5.19 16.30 -8.09
CA HIS A 37 3.96 16.51 -8.86
C HIS A 37 2.77 15.79 -8.20
N ASP A 38 2.24 16.41 -7.14
CA ASP A 38 1.16 15.81 -6.37
C ASP A 38 -0.25 16.13 -6.92
N LEU A 39 -0.84 15.15 -7.61
CA LEU A 39 -2.23 15.20 -8.06
C LEU A 39 -3.19 15.12 -6.87
N PHE A 40 -4.16 16.03 -6.85
CA PHE A 40 -5.19 16.11 -5.81
C PHE A 40 -4.65 16.27 -4.38
N MET A 41 -3.41 16.74 -4.22
CA MET A 41 -2.73 16.86 -2.92
C MET A 41 -2.65 15.52 -2.18
N ALA A 42 -2.60 14.39 -2.90
CA ALA A 42 -2.69 13.06 -2.32
C ALA A 42 -1.48 12.70 -1.46
N GLY A 43 -0.27 13.05 -1.90
CA GLY A 43 0.98 12.92 -1.14
C GLY A 43 1.04 13.88 0.05
N GLU A 44 0.68 15.16 -0.13
CA GLU A 44 0.62 16.14 0.96
C GLU A 44 -0.40 15.73 2.04
N ASN A 45 -1.56 15.21 1.63
CA ASN A 45 -2.53 14.66 2.55
C ASN A 45 -1.98 13.42 3.27
N ALA A 46 -1.27 12.53 2.57
CA ALA A 46 -0.65 11.36 3.16
C ALA A 46 0.36 11.76 4.25
N GLU A 47 1.28 12.68 3.96
CA GLU A 47 2.29 13.15 4.91
C GLU A 47 1.69 13.82 6.15
N ARG A 48 0.57 14.54 5.97
CA ARG A 48 -0.07 15.29 7.06
C ARG A 48 -0.98 14.43 7.94
N LEU A 49 -1.63 13.42 7.37
CA LEU A 49 -2.76 12.72 8.01
C LEU A 49 -2.47 11.26 8.33
N LEU A 50 -1.51 10.64 7.64
CA LEU A 50 -1.21 9.22 7.78
C LEU A 50 0.06 9.00 8.61
N GLU A 51 0.03 7.94 9.41
CA GLU A 51 1.15 7.51 10.23
C GLU A 51 1.76 6.25 9.64
N LYS A 52 3.07 6.28 9.39
CA LYS A 52 3.78 5.14 8.79
C LYS A 52 3.61 3.89 9.64
N GLY A 53 3.20 2.79 9.00
CA GLY A 53 2.96 1.49 9.62
C GLY A 53 1.56 1.32 10.20
N GLN A 54 0.75 2.38 10.24
CA GLN A 54 -0.64 2.31 10.66
C GLN A 54 -1.50 1.62 9.59
N VAL A 55 -2.51 0.87 10.06
CA VAL A 55 -3.48 0.18 9.22
C VAL A 55 -4.75 1.02 9.10
N TYR A 56 -5.22 1.18 7.87
CA TYR A 56 -6.41 1.92 7.50
C TYR A 56 -7.40 1.03 6.75
N THR A 57 -8.62 1.54 6.58
CA THR A 57 -9.71 0.80 5.94
C THR A 57 -10.04 1.40 4.60
N VAL A 58 -9.98 0.60 3.54
CA VAL A 58 -10.36 1.03 2.20
C VAL A 58 -11.85 1.32 2.18
N LYS A 59 -12.21 2.54 1.77
CA LYS A 59 -13.59 2.88 1.42
C LYS A 59 -13.85 2.59 -0.04
N VAL A 60 -12.98 3.08 -0.92
CA VAL A 60 -13.09 2.89 -2.38
C VAL A 60 -11.74 3.14 -3.06
N THR A 61 -11.51 2.46 -4.17
CA THR A 61 -10.36 2.67 -5.06
C THR A 61 -10.81 3.36 -6.35
N HIS A 62 -10.02 4.33 -6.80
CA HIS A 62 -10.27 5.11 -8.01
C HIS A 62 -9.14 4.90 -9.01
N GLY A 63 -9.44 4.20 -10.10
CA GLY A 63 -8.50 4.01 -11.21
C GLY A 63 -8.49 5.20 -12.17
N TYR A 64 -7.32 5.79 -12.39
CA TYR A 64 -7.05 6.77 -13.44
C TYR A 64 -5.99 6.21 -14.39
N ASN A 65 -5.83 6.81 -15.58
CA ASN A 65 -4.97 6.29 -16.64
C ASN A 65 -3.53 5.98 -16.20
N LEU A 66 -2.96 6.77 -15.28
CA LEU A 66 -1.57 6.65 -14.83
C LEU A 66 -1.43 6.39 -13.32
N PHE A 67 -2.51 6.54 -12.55
CA PHE A 67 -2.47 6.50 -11.09
C PHE A 67 -3.71 5.80 -10.55
N THR A 68 -3.56 5.13 -9.42
CA THR A 68 -4.70 4.64 -8.64
C THR A 68 -4.69 5.33 -7.30
N PHE A 69 -5.84 5.88 -6.93
CA PHE A 69 -6.05 6.50 -5.64
C PHE A 69 -6.91 5.61 -4.76
N VAL A 70 -6.76 5.77 -3.46
CA VAL A 70 -7.59 5.14 -2.45
C VAL A 70 -8.19 6.22 -1.57
N GLU A 71 -9.48 6.08 -1.29
CA GLU A 71 -10.16 6.79 -0.20
C GLU A 71 -10.26 5.84 0.99
N LEU A 72 -9.96 6.37 2.18
CA LEU A 72 -9.99 5.62 3.44
C LEU A 72 -11.26 5.96 4.23
N GLU A 73 -11.83 4.99 4.95
CA GLU A 73 -13.02 5.22 5.79
C GLU A 73 -12.74 6.25 6.89
N GLU A 74 -11.50 6.28 7.39
CA GLU A 74 -11.03 7.21 8.42
C GLU A 74 -10.94 8.66 7.91
N PHE A 75 -10.83 8.87 6.59
CA PHE A 75 -10.66 10.18 5.96
C PHE A 75 -11.58 10.34 4.74
N PRO A 76 -12.90 10.50 4.95
CA PRO A 76 -13.86 10.56 3.87
C PRO A 76 -13.62 11.78 2.98
N ASN A 77 -13.77 11.58 1.67
CA ASN A 77 -13.54 12.53 0.58
C ASN A 77 -12.08 12.98 0.44
N MET A 78 -11.13 12.20 0.96
CA MET A 78 -9.70 12.42 0.73
C MET A 78 -9.11 11.29 -0.09
N LEU A 79 -8.21 11.64 -1.00
CA LEU A 79 -7.52 10.71 -1.87
C LEU A 79 -6.06 10.60 -1.44
N PHE A 80 -5.57 9.36 -1.45
CA PHE A 80 -4.17 9.01 -1.23
C PHE A 80 -3.70 8.13 -2.39
N TYR A 81 -2.41 8.08 -2.69
CA TYR A 81 -1.95 7.15 -3.73
C TYR A 81 -2.02 5.72 -3.21
N ALA A 82 -2.58 4.81 -4.01
CA ALA A 82 -2.63 3.39 -3.64
C ALA A 82 -1.21 2.79 -3.48
N THR A 83 -0.21 3.35 -4.16
CA THR A 83 1.20 2.96 -4.04
C THR A 83 1.81 3.27 -2.67
N ASP A 84 1.14 4.09 -1.86
CA ASP A 84 1.60 4.42 -0.52
C ASP A 84 1.20 3.37 0.52
N PHE A 85 0.49 2.33 0.07
CA PHE A 85 -0.02 1.29 0.92
C PHE A 85 0.38 -0.09 0.42
N GLU A 86 0.30 -1.06 1.33
CA GLU A 86 0.38 -2.49 1.04
C GLU A 86 -0.76 -3.23 1.75
N ASP A 87 -1.12 -4.42 1.25
CA ASP A 87 -2.21 -5.21 1.83
C ASP A 87 -1.86 -5.71 3.24
N ALA A 88 -2.67 -5.37 4.24
CA ALA A 88 -2.38 -5.73 5.64
C ALA A 88 -2.51 -7.23 5.93
N PHE A 89 -3.30 -7.96 5.13
CA PHE A 89 -3.51 -9.41 5.32
C PHE A 89 -2.32 -10.27 4.85
N GLU A 90 -1.53 -9.78 3.91
CA GLU A 90 -0.32 -10.50 3.46
C GLU A 90 0.78 -10.45 4.56
N LEU A 91 0.85 -9.35 5.32
CA LEU A 91 1.76 -9.22 6.47
C LEU A 91 1.46 -10.23 7.59
N LEU A 92 0.19 -10.53 7.87
CA LEU A 92 -0.18 -11.53 8.88
C LEU A 92 0.21 -12.96 8.47
N LYS A 93 0.21 -13.27 7.17
CA LYS A 93 0.71 -14.56 6.66
C LYS A 93 2.23 -14.64 6.79
N GLU A 94 2.96 -13.60 6.43
CA GLU A 94 4.43 -13.53 6.56
C GLU A 94 4.86 -13.62 8.04
N LEU A 95 4.19 -12.90 8.94
CA LEU A 95 4.44 -13.02 10.38
C LEU A 95 4.16 -14.43 10.89
N ARG A 96 3.03 -15.07 10.53
CA ARG A 96 2.75 -16.46 10.94
C ARG A 96 3.79 -17.46 10.42
N MET A 97 4.33 -17.27 9.23
CA MET A 97 5.39 -18.13 8.70
C MET A 97 6.71 -17.94 9.46
N ASN A 98 7.04 -16.70 9.87
CA ASN A 98 8.28 -16.40 10.60
C ASN A 98 8.27 -16.81 12.09
N PHE A 99 7.11 -17.12 12.67
CA PHE A 99 6.98 -17.56 14.07
C PHE A 99 6.65 -19.06 14.23
N SER A 100 6.72 -19.85 13.16
CA SER A 100 6.47 -21.30 13.18
C SER A 100 7.74 -22.16 13.14
N THR A 101 8.86 -21.66 13.68
CA THR A 101 10.13 -22.42 13.84
C THR A 101 10.31 -22.93 15.26
#